data_AF-A0A804LD56-F1
#
_entry.id   AF-A0A804LD56-F1
#
_cell.length_a   1.000
_cell.length_b   1.000
_cell.length_c   1.000
_cell.angle_alpha   90.00
_cell.angle_beta   90.00
_cell.angle_gamma   90.00
#
_symmetry.space_group_name_H-M   'P 1'
#
loop_
_entity.id
_entity.type
_entity.pdbx_description
1 polymer ?
#
loop_
_entity_poly.entity_id
_entity_poly.type
_entity_poly.pdbx_seq_one_letter_code
_entity_poly.pdbx_strand_id
1 'polypeptide(L)'
;MQISLFFSLLSFFRQQRCNKNTDLQLRVQAEMHTFAKGQIAEALGYILGVTSAYACLAGKRKPKRSYYLRRPISLLCVWCSSLTESRAICRYICDQYADSGNQALFGKKEDGAVGRAAIEQWIESEGQSFNPPSLAIIFQLAFAPMMGRTTDLAVVEQNEAKLAKVLDVYDQRLGESQYFAGDDFSLADLVHLPNADFLVNRTSKAGLITERKNLARWWDDVSSRPAWKKVTEMQSTPRPS
;
A
#
# COMPACT_ATOMS: atom_id res chain seq x y z
N MET A 1 -19.39 15.50 -12.88
CA MET A 1 -20.76 15.08 -12.55
C MET A 1 -21.02 13.72 -13.17
N GLN A 2 -20.94 12.66 -12.35
CA GLN A 2 -21.43 11.27 -12.52
C GLN A 2 -20.48 10.27 -11.83
N ILE A 3 -20.37 10.40 -10.50
CA ILE A 3 -20.03 9.29 -9.57
C ILE A 3 -21.08 9.30 -8.45
N SER A 4 -22.34 9.52 -8.83
CA SER A 4 -23.49 9.59 -7.92
C SER A 4 -24.56 8.53 -8.24
N LEU A 5 -24.25 7.56 -9.10
CA LEU A 5 -25.21 6.51 -9.51
C LEU A 5 -24.81 5.09 -9.08
N PHE A 6 -23.66 4.90 -8.41
CA PHE A 6 -23.24 3.58 -7.93
C PHE A 6 -23.64 3.30 -6.47
N PHE A 7 -24.05 4.33 -5.72
CA PHE A 7 -24.37 4.23 -4.29
C PHE A 7 -25.82 3.82 -3.96
N SER A 8 -26.76 3.87 -4.91
CA SER A 8 -28.18 3.59 -4.62
C SER A 8 -28.59 2.11 -4.61
N LEU A 9 -27.70 1.16 -4.91
CA LEU A 9 -28.04 -0.27 -4.97
C LEU A 9 -27.40 -1.14 -3.88
N LEU A 10 -26.38 -0.65 -3.16
CA LEU A 10 -25.75 -1.41 -2.07
C LEU A 10 -26.44 -1.27 -0.71
N SER A 11 -27.25 -0.22 -0.53
CA SER A 11 -27.96 0.05 0.73
C SER A 11 -29.10 -0.95 1.01
N PHE A 12 -29.51 -1.76 0.03
CA PHE A 12 -30.66 -2.66 0.17
C PHE A 12 -30.33 -4.03 0.80
N PHE A 13 -29.06 -4.46 0.82
CA PHE A 13 -28.70 -5.82 1.27
C PHE A 13 -28.04 -5.90 2.66
N ARG A 14 -27.87 -4.77 3.34
CA ARG A 14 -27.07 -4.66 4.58
C ARG A 14 -27.90 -4.75 5.87
N GLN A 15 -28.90 -5.63 5.94
CA GLN A 15 -29.79 -5.76 7.11
C GLN A 15 -29.85 -7.16 7.74
N GLN A 16 -28.97 -8.14 7.50
CA GLN A 16 -29.03 -9.38 8.30
C GLN A 16 -27.69 -10.03 8.72
N ARG A 17 -27.58 -10.13 10.06
CA ARG A 17 -27.00 -11.18 10.92
C ARG A 17 -25.54 -11.08 11.41
N CYS A 18 -25.46 -10.75 12.71
CA CYS A 18 -24.35 -10.85 13.64
C CYS A 18 -24.56 -12.08 14.56
N ASN A 19 -23.53 -12.90 14.88
CA ASN A 19 -23.45 -13.59 16.18
C ASN A 19 -22.07 -14.18 16.54
N LYS A 20 -21.83 -14.32 17.85
CA LYS A 20 -20.56 -14.48 18.62
C LYS A 20 -20.18 -15.94 18.95
N ASN A 21 -18.88 -16.24 19.12
CA ASN A 21 -18.39 -17.35 19.96
C ASN A 21 -16.92 -17.12 20.43
N THR A 22 -16.65 -17.27 21.74
CA THR A 22 -15.52 -16.66 22.48
C THR A 22 -14.29 -17.56 22.67
N ASP A 23 -14.40 -18.87 22.47
CA ASP A 23 -13.27 -19.81 22.70
C ASP A 23 -12.34 -19.93 21.47
N LEU A 24 -12.88 -19.62 20.28
CA LEU A 24 -12.11 -19.44 19.05
C LEU A 24 -11.27 -18.16 19.10
N GLN A 25 -11.66 -17.15 19.90
CA GLN A 25 -10.92 -15.89 20.03
C GLN A 25 -9.54 -16.10 20.65
N LEU A 26 -9.40 -16.94 21.69
CA LEU A 26 -8.13 -17.11 22.39
C LEU A 26 -7.07 -17.87 21.55
N ARG A 27 -7.48 -18.85 20.75
CA ARG A 27 -6.59 -19.58 19.83
C ARG A 27 -6.23 -18.75 18.60
N VAL A 28 -7.19 -17.97 18.09
CA VAL A 28 -6.95 -16.99 17.02
C VAL A 28 -6.04 -15.85 17.49
N GLN A 29 -6.14 -15.42 18.75
CA GLN A 29 -5.29 -14.36 19.32
C GLN A 29 -3.83 -14.79 19.48
N ALA A 30 -3.56 -16.08 19.77
CA ALA A 30 -2.21 -16.64 19.80
C ALA A 30 -1.58 -16.79 18.40
N GLU A 31 -2.37 -17.19 17.40
CA GLU A 31 -1.93 -17.22 15.99
C GLU A 31 -1.77 -15.79 15.41
N MET A 32 -2.65 -14.86 15.79
CA MET A 32 -2.58 -13.44 15.44
C MET A 32 -1.37 -12.71 16.03
N HIS A 33 -0.87 -13.11 17.21
CA HIS A 33 0.37 -12.59 17.79
C HIS A 33 1.62 -12.89 16.94
N THR A 34 1.58 -14.00 16.21
CA THR A 34 2.64 -14.39 15.27
C THR A 34 2.42 -13.74 13.88
N PHE A 35 1.15 -13.47 13.54
CA PHE A 35 0.70 -12.89 12.27
C PHE A 35 0.86 -11.36 12.19
N ALA A 36 0.65 -10.64 13.30
CA ALA A 36 0.77 -9.17 13.39
C ALA A 36 2.18 -8.65 13.06
N LYS A 37 3.21 -9.50 13.12
CA LYS A 37 4.59 -9.16 12.75
C LYS A 37 4.80 -8.93 11.24
N GLY A 38 3.86 -9.27 10.37
CA GLY A 38 4.04 -9.19 8.90
C GLY A 38 2.93 -8.50 8.10
N GLN A 39 1.89 -7.95 8.73
CA GLN A 39 0.59 -7.75 8.06
C GLN A 39 0.38 -6.42 7.35
N ILE A 40 1.12 -5.34 7.63
CA ILE A 40 0.92 -4.10 6.85
C ILE A 40 1.47 -4.28 5.42
N ALA A 41 2.56 -5.04 5.31
CA ALA A 41 3.14 -5.41 4.04
C ALA A 41 2.22 -6.39 3.28
N GLU A 42 1.66 -7.40 3.96
CA GLU A 42 0.71 -8.36 3.38
C GLU A 42 -0.62 -7.70 2.96
N ALA A 43 -1.12 -6.73 3.74
CA ALA A 43 -2.29 -5.93 3.41
C ALA A 43 -2.02 -5.02 2.19
N LEU A 44 -0.85 -4.41 2.08
CA LEU A 44 -0.43 -3.68 0.88
C LEU A 44 -0.28 -4.61 -0.34
N GLY A 45 0.26 -5.81 -0.15
CA GLY A 45 0.32 -6.84 -1.20
C GLY A 45 -1.07 -7.27 -1.69
N TYR A 46 -2.04 -7.38 -0.78
CA TYR A 46 -3.42 -7.68 -1.11
C TYR A 46 -4.10 -6.51 -1.84
N ILE A 47 -3.87 -5.27 -1.42
CA ILE A 47 -4.37 -4.06 -2.06
C ILE A 47 -3.81 -3.92 -3.50
N LEU A 48 -2.51 -4.15 -3.70
CA LEU A 48 -1.88 -4.13 -5.03
C LEU A 48 -2.40 -5.28 -5.92
N GLY A 49 -2.64 -6.46 -5.35
CA GLY A 49 -3.25 -7.59 -6.03
C GLY A 49 -4.69 -7.34 -6.49
N VAL A 50 -5.47 -6.58 -5.71
CA VAL A 50 -6.84 -6.19 -6.07
C VAL A 50 -6.85 -5.19 -7.22
N THR A 51 -5.93 -4.21 -7.27
CA THR A 51 -5.82 -3.30 -8.44
C THR A 51 -5.44 -4.03 -9.73
N SER A 52 -4.60 -5.07 -9.67
CA SER A 52 -4.27 -5.92 -10.84
C SER A 52 -5.49 -6.71 -11.34
N ALA A 53 -6.34 -7.20 -10.43
CA ALA A 53 -7.57 -7.92 -10.80
C ALA A 53 -8.61 -7.01 -11.49
N TYR A 54 -8.67 -5.73 -11.14
CA TYR A 54 -9.56 -4.77 -11.81
C TYR A 54 -9.05 -4.34 -13.20
N ALA A 55 -7.73 -4.27 -13.41
CA ALA A 55 -7.17 -4.02 -14.75
C ALA A 55 -7.45 -5.17 -15.75
N CYS A 56 -7.56 -6.41 -15.26
CA CYS A 56 -7.89 -7.58 -16.07
C CYS A 56 -9.39 -7.64 -16.47
N LEU A 57 -10.28 -6.92 -15.79
CA LEU A 57 -11.72 -6.94 -16.06
C LEU A 57 -12.18 -5.89 -17.10
N ALA A 58 -11.28 -5.02 -17.57
CA ALA A 58 -11.57 -4.04 -18.62
C ALA A 58 -11.58 -4.65 -20.06
N GLY A 59 -11.29 -5.94 -20.21
CA GLY A 59 -11.28 -6.65 -21.49
C GLY A 59 -12.30 -7.79 -21.56
N LYS A 60 -13.52 -7.48 -21.99
CA LYS A 60 -14.53 -8.40 -22.58
C LYS A 60 -14.64 -9.83 -21.97
N ARG A 61 -15.51 -10.01 -20.98
CA ARG A 61 -16.46 -11.17 -20.84
C ARG A 61 -17.33 -10.99 -19.58
N LYS A 62 -18.65 -11.14 -19.71
CA LYS A 62 -19.57 -11.09 -18.56
C LYS A 62 -19.25 -12.23 -17.58
N PRO A 63 -19.08 -11.98 -16.27
CA PRO A 63 -18.83 -13.07 -15.32
C PRO A 63 -20.10 -13.93 -15.16
N LYS A 64 -19.96 -15.24 -15.40
CA LYS A 64 -20.97 -16.24 -15.01
C LYS A 64 -21.04 -16.31 -13.48
N ARG A 65 -22.27 -16.46 -12.96
CA ARG A 65 -22.72 -16.30 -11.57
C ARG A 65 -22.21 -17.36 -10.56
N SER A 66 -21.00 -17.88 -10.70
CA SER A 66 -20.51 -19.04 -9.91
C SER A 66 -19.05 -18.92 -9.49
N TYR A 67 -18.67 -17.83 -8.81
CA TYR A 67 -17.30 -17.65 -8.28
C TYR A 67 -17.23 -17.39 -6.76
N TYR A 68 -18.35 -17.47 -6.05
CA TYR A 68 -18.36 -17.37 -4.60
C TYR A 68 -18.87 -18.68 -4.01
N LEU A 69 -18.00 -19.68 -3.84
CA LEU A 69 -18.15 -20.68 -2.80
C LEU A 69 -16.88 -21.54 -2.68
N ARG A 70 -16.44 -21.75 -1.44
CA ARG A 70 -15.39 -22.67 -0.94
C ARG A 70 -13.93 -22.21 -1.02
N ARG A 71 -13.52 -21.36 -0.08
CA ARG A 71 -12.34 -21.53 0.83
C ARG A 71 -12.67 -20.82 2.16
N PRO A 72 -12.10 -21.20 3.33
CA PRO A 72 -12.62 -20.74 4.61
C PRO A 72 -12.38 -19.23 4.79
N ILE A 73 -13.47 -18.49 4.64
CA ILE A 73 -13.63 -17.06 4.88
C ILE A 73 -13.72 -16.85 6.41
N SER A 74 -12.63 -17.12 7.13
CA SER A 74 -12.51 -16.79 8.56
C SER A 74 -11.61 -15.58 8.83
N LEU A 75 -10.93 -15.05 7.82
CA LEU A 75 -10.16 -13.79 7.87
C LEU A 75 -10.92 -12.57 7.34
N LEU A 76 -12.21 -12.73 7.00
CA LEU A 76 -13.08 -11.65 6.50
C LEU A 76 -14.24 -11.35 7.47
N CYS A 77 -13.98 -11.42 8.77
CA CYS A 77 -14.90 -10.96 9.79
C CYS A 77 -14.16 -10.06 10.79
N VAL A 78 -13.81 -8.86 10.34
CA VAL A 78 -13.80 -7.70 11.22
C VAL A 78 -15.05 -6.89 10.90
N TRP A 79 -15.96 -6.90 11.86
CA TRP A 79 -17.26 -6.26 11.83
C TRP A 79 -17.14 -4.76 12.08
N CYS A 80 -17.25 -3.97 11.01
CA CYS A 80 -17.92 -2.67 10.88
C CYS A 80 -17.16 -1.80 9.87
N SER A 81 -17.83 -1.48 8.75
CA SER A 81 -17.41 -0.54 7.70
C SER A 81 -16.60 -1.12 6.54
N SER A 82 -17.16 -0.94 5.34
CA SER A 82 -16.54 -1.03 4.03
C SER A 82 -15.42 0.01 3.88
N LEU A 83 -14.30 -0.18 4.58
CA LEU A 83 -13.13 0.68 4.44
C LEU A 83 -12.51 0.45 3.06
N THR A 84 -12.52 1.50 2.26
CA THR A 84 -11.77 1.60 0.99
C THR A 84 -10.59 2.56 1.20
N GLU A 85 -9.71 2.67 0.21
CA GLU A 85 -8.44 3.42 0.26
C GLU A 85 -7.34 2.75 1.09
N SER A 86 -6.21 2.50 0.43
CA SER A 86 -5.08 1.78 1.01
C SER A 86 -4.50 2.47 2.24
N ARG A 87 -4.34 3.80 2.17
CA ARG A 87 -3.82 4.62 3.27
C ARG A 87 -4.76 4.60 4.48
N ALA A 88 -6.07 4.68 4.26
CA ALA A 88 -7.06 4.61 5.35
C ALA A 88 -7.04 3.24 6.06
N ILE A 89 -6.91 2.15 5.28
CA ILE A 89 -6.75 0.80 5.84
C ILE A 89 -5.45 0.71 6.66
N CYS A 90 -4.33 1.27 6.16
CA CYS A 90 -3.08 1.27 6.90
C CYS A 90 -3.20 2.02 8.24
N ARG A 91 -3.84 3.20 8.25
CA ARG A 91 -4.11 3.97 9.48
C ARG A 91 -4.94 3.16 10.47
N TYR A 92 -6.01 2.53 9.99
CA TYR A 92 -6.86 1.67 10.82
C TYR A 92 -6.06 0.51 11.42
N ILE A 93 -5.24 -0.19 10.64
CA ILE A 93 -4.41 -1.30 11.14
C ILE A 93 -3.42 -0.78 12.20
N CYS A 94 -2.77 0.36 11.96
CA CYS A 94 -1.86 0.95 12.95
C CYS A 94 -2.57 1.27 14.27
N ASP A 95 -3.79 1.81 14.21
CA ASP A 95 -4.57 2.16 15.39
C ASP A 95 -5.11 0.92 16.12
N GLN A 96 -5.61 -0.08 15.38
CA GLN A 96 -6.13 -1.32 15.98
C GLN A 96 -5.05 -2.16 16.66
N TYR A 97 -3.83 -2.13 16.11
CA TYR A 97 -2.71 -2.94 16.60
C TYR A 97 -1.60 -2.09 17.21
N ALA A 98 -1.94 -0.91 17.76
CA ALA A 98 -0.96 0.03 18.31
C ALA A 98 -0.08 -0.57 19.43
N ASP A 99 -0.57 -1.58 20.14
CA ASP A 99 0.17 -2.28 21.20
C ASP A 99 1.00 -3.47 20.69
N SER A 100 0.95 -3.78 19.39
CA SER A 100 1.57 -4.96 18.77
C SER A 100 2.50 -4.59 17.61
N GLY A 101 3.62 -5.30 17.49
CA GLY A 101 4.57 -5.05 16.41
C GLY A 101 5.34 -3.74 16.59
N ASN A 102 5.43 -2.92 15.53
CA ASN A 102 6.13 -1.64 15.59
C ASN A 102 5.19 -0.55 16.13
N GLN A 103 5.31 -0.27 17.44
CA GLN A 103 4.49 0.72 18.13
C GLN A 103 4.78 2.17 17.71
N ALA A 104 5.91 2.44 17.04
CA ALA A 104 6.27 3.75 16.53
C ALA A 104 5.73 4.03 15.12
N LEU A 105 5.14 3.03 14.46
CA LEU A 105 4.84 3.10 13.03
C LEU A 105 3.86 4.24 12.69
N PHE A 106 2.95 4.59 13.59
CA PHE A 106 2.03 5.70 13.37
C PHE A 106 2.02 6.72 14.51
N GLY A 107 3.23 6.99 15.01
CA GLY A 107 3.52 7.91 16.09
C GLY A 107 3.62 7.15 17.41
N LYS A 108 4.66 7.44 18.20
CA LYS A 108 4.78 6.85 19.53
C LYS A 108 3.73 7.45 20.46
N LYS A 109 3.32 6.68 21.47
CA LYS A 109 2.38 7.18 22.48
C LYS A 109 2.96 8.38 23.23
N GLU A 110 4.27 8.40 23.49
CA GLU A 110 4.94 9.53 24.14
C GLU A 110 4.94 10.82 23.33
N ASP A 111 4.98 10.74 21.99
CA ASP A 111 5.00 11.92 21.10
C ASP A 111 3.62 12.56 20.92
N GLY A 112 2.57 11.86 21.38
CA GLY A 112 1.19 12.31 21.32
C GLY A 112 0.74 12.72 19.91
N ALA A 113 -0.08 13.77 19.83
CA ALA A 113 -0.62 14.25 18.56
C ALA A 113 0.45 14.80 17.62
N VAL A 114 1.57 15.31 18.15
CA VAL A 114 2.63 15.93 17.35
C VAL A 114 3.37 14.88 16.51
N GLY A 115 3.73 13.75 17.11
CA GLY A 115 4.38 12.65 16.39
C GLY A 115 3.51 12.11 15.25
N ARG A 116 2.20 11.93 15.51
CA ARG A 116 1.25 11.49 14.48
C ARG A 116 1.10 12.53 13.36
N ALA A 117 1.00 13.82 13.70
CA ALA A 117 0.88 14.88 12.71
C ALA A 117 2.12 14.98 11.81
N ALA A 118 3.31 14.79 12.36
CA ALA A 118 4.55 14.76 11.57
C ALA A 118 4.53 13.60 10.54
N ILE A 119 4.04 12.43 10.92
CA ILE A 119 3.91 11.28 10.00
C ILE A 119 2.82 11.55 8.95
N GLU A 120 1.66 12.07 9.35
CA GLU A 120 0.54 12.38 8.44
C GLU A 120 0.94 13.39 7.37
N GLN A 121 1.73 14.41 7.71
CA GLN A 121 2.25 15.37 6.73
C GLN A 121 2.97 14.66 5.56
N TRP A 122 3.79 13.64 5.86
CA TRP A 122 4.53 12.91 4.84
C TRP A 122 3.68 11.87 4.10
N ILE A 123 2.65 11.31 4.73
CA ILE A 123 1.66 10.48 4.03
C ILE A 123 0.87 11.32 3.02
N GLU A 124 0.49 12.54 3.36
CA GLU A 124 -0.18 13.44 2.43
C GLU A 124 0.78 13.94 1.34
N SER A 125 2.03 14.26 1.67
CA SER A 125 3.06 14.57 0.68
C SER A 125 3.23 13.43 -0.32
N GLU A 126 3.28 12.20 0.16
CA GLU A 126 3.33 11.01 -0.69
C GLU A 126 2.12 10.92 -1.62
N GLY A 127 0.90 11.00 -1.06
CA GLY A 127 -0.34 10.87 -1.83
C GLY A 127 -0.55 11.96 -2.88
N GLN A 128 -0.13 13.20 -2.58
CA GLN A 128 -0.38 14.37 -3.44
C GLN A 128 0.76 14.66 -4.41
N SER A 129 2.02 14.42 -4.02
CA SER A 129 3.20 14.87 -4.78
C SER A 129 4.03 13.74 -5.35
N PHE A 130 4.23 12.65 -4.60
CA PHE A 130 5.03 11.51 -5.09
C PHE A 130 4.20 10.54 -5.95
N ASN A 131 3.05 10.10 -5.42
CA ASN A 131 2.22 9.06 -6.01
C ASN A 131 1.70 9.39 -7.43
N PRO A 132 1.17 10.59 -7.72
CA PRO A 132 0.62 10.86 -9.06
C PRO A 132 1.67 10.75 -10.18
N PRO A 133 2.84 11.41 -10.13
CA PRO A 133 3.84 11.27 -11.19
C PRO A 133 4.53 9.90 -11.17
N SER A 134 4.78 9.28 -10.01
CA SER A 134 5.37 7.94 -9.98
C SER A 134 4.44 6.90 -10.61
N LEU A 135 3.14 6.94 -10.28
CA LEU A 135 2.16 6.00 -10.83
C LEU A 135 1.99 6.17 -12.34
N ALA A 136 2.05 7.40 -12.86
CA ALA A 136 2.00 7.66 -14.30
C ALA A 136 3.20 7.01 -15.04
N ILE A 137 4.41 7.16 -14.50
CA ILE A 137 5.62 6.52 -15.04
C ILE A 137 5.48 4.99 -15.01
N ILE A 138 5.12 4.43 -13.85
CA ILE A 138 4.97 2.98 -13.66
C ILE A 138 3.90 2.41 -14.59
N PHE A 139 2.79 3.13 -14.77
CA PHE A 139 1.74 2.72 -15.70
C PHE A 139 2.26 2.59 -17.12
N GLN A 140 3.00 3.59 -17.60
CA GLN A 140 3.52 3.59 -18.97
C GLN A 140 4.65 2.57 -19.19
N LEU A 141 5.52 2.36 -18.19
CA LEU A 141 6.71 1.52 -18.33
C LEU A 141 6.49 0.05 -17.93
N ALA A 142 5.60 -0.24 -16.98
CA ALA A 142 5.37 -1.59 -16.49
C ALA A 142 4.00 -2.14 -16.91
N PHE A 143 2.92 -1.37 -16.72
CA PHE A 143 1.56 -1.90 -16.92
C PHE A 143 1.08 -1.83 -18.37
N ALA A 144 1.36 -0.75 -19.11
CA ALA A 144 0.94 -0.60 -20.50
C ALA A 144 1.51 -1.73 -21.40
N PRO A 145 2.81 -2.07 -21.35
CA PRO A 145 3.36 -3.20 -22.10
C PRO A 145 2.73 -4.54 -21.68
N MET A 146 2.50 -4.75 -20.38
CA MET A 146 1.84 -5.96 -19.87
C MET A 146 0.39 -6.10 -20.37
N MET A 147 -0.27 -5.00 -20.69
CA MET A 147 -1.60 -4.95 -21.32
C MET A 147 -1.55 -4.97 -22.86
N GLY A 148 -0.37 -5.14 -23.48
CA GLY A 148 -0.20 -5.09 -24.93
C GLY A 148 -0.36 -3.70 -25.54
N ARG A 149 -0.20 -2.64 -24.75
CA ARG A 149 -0.23 -1.24 -25.20
C ARG A 149 1.19 -0.70 -25.37
N THR A 150 1.37 0.22 -26.31
CA THR A 150 2.63 0.94 -26.48
C THR A 150 2.80 1.98 -25.37
N THR A 151 4.04 2.09 -24.87
CA THR A 151 4.44 3.14 -23.92
C THR A 151 4.38 4.52 -24.56
N ASP A 152 3.76 5.47 -23.88
CA ASP A 152 3.83 6.89 -24.22
C ASP A 152 5.02 7.55 -23.51
N LEU A 153 6.10 7.78 -24.26
CA LEU A 153 7.34 8.36 -23.72
C LEU A 153 7.19 9.83 -23.32
N ALA A 154 6.30 10.59 -23.97
CA ALA A 154 6.07 11.99 -23.60
C ALA A 154 5.43 12.09 -22.20
N VAL A 155 4.52 11.16 -21.87
CA VAL A 155 3.95 11.05 -20.51
C VAL A 155 5.03 10.66 -19.50
N VAL A 156 5.94 9.76 -19.87
CA VAL A 156 7.06 9.35 -18.99
C VAL A 156 7.96 10.55 -18.69
N GLU A 157 8.45 11.26 -19.72
CA GLU A 157 9.35 12.40 -19.58
C GLU A 157 8.72 13.54 -18.76
N GLN A 158 7.44 13.86 -19.02
CA GLN A 158 6.73 14.90 -18.28
C GLN A 158 6.63 14.57 -16.79
N ASN A 159 6.30 13.33 -16.44
CA ASN A 159 6.14 12.92 -15.05
C ASN A 159 7.47 12.67 -14.36
N GLU A 160 8.51 12.28 -15.10
CA GLU A 160 9.87 12.20 -14.61
C GLU A 160 10.37 13.56 -14.15
N ALA A 161 10.16 14.61 -14.95
CA ALA A 161 10.53 15.98 -14.57
C ALA A 161 9.77 16.48 -13.33
N LYS A 162 8.51 16.07 -13.14
CA LYS A 162 7.73 16.39 -11.93
C LYS A 162 8.26 15.62 -10.72
N LEU A 163 8.47 14.31 -10.88
CA LEU A 163 8.94 13.44 -9.82
C LEU A 163 10.34 13.81 -9.37
N ALA A 164 11.24 14.16 -10.28
CA ALA A 164 12.60 14.61 -9.97
C ALA A 164 12.60 15.77 -8.95
N LYS A 165 11.75 16.78 -9.15
CA LYS A 165 11.62 17.92 -8.22
C LYS A 165 11.15 17.51 -6.82
N VAL A 166 10.21 16.56 -6.75
CA VAL A 166 9.73 16.01 -5.48
C VAL A 166 10.85 15.23 -4.79
N LEU A 167 11.59 14.43 -5.55
CA LEU A 167 12.70 13.63 -5.04
C LEU A 167 13.88 14.48 -4.59
N ASP A 168 14.12 15.65 -5.18
CA ASP A 168 15.14 16.59 -4.70
C ASP A 168 14.81 17.13 -3.30
N VAL A 169 13.53 17.45 -3.04
CA VAL A 169 13.06 17.84 -1.69
C VAL A 169 13.17 16.66 -0.72
N TYR A 170 12.84 15.46 -1.17
CA TYR A 170 12.93 14.25 -0.34
C TYR A 170 14.38 13.91 0.01
N ASP A 171 15.31 14.04 -0.94
CA ASP A 171 16.73 13.81 -0.70
C ASP A 171 17.29 14.82 0.31
N GLN A 172 16.87 16.09 0.23
CA GLN A 172 17.22 17.09 1.24
C GLN A 172 16.66 16.71 2.61
N ARG A 173 15.36 16.35 2.69
CA ARG A 173 14.73 15.92 3.95
C ARG A 173 15.46 14.74 4.58
N LEU A 174 15.78 13.73 3.79
CA LEU A 174 16.52 12.55 4.23
C LEU A 174 18.00 12.86 4.50
N GLY A 175 18.49 14.05 4.18
CA GLY A 175 19.77 14.56 4.66
C GLY A 175 19.73 15.04 6.12
N GLU A 176 18.55 15.38 6.62
CA GLU A 176 18.32 15.93 7.96
C GLU A 176 17.87 14.86 8.97
N SER A 177 17.25 13.77 8.50
CA SER A 177 16.75 12.68 9.34
C SER A 177 16.92 11.32 8.67
N GLN A 178 16.90 10.23 9.46
CA GLN A 178 17.04 8.88 8.91
C GLN A 178 15.88 8.50 7.98
N TYR A 179 14.65 8.88 8.35
CA TYR A 179 13.40 8.62 7.66
C TYR A 179 12.59 9.90 7.45
N PHE A 180 11.47 9.86 6.73
CA PHE A 180 10.70 11.06 6.41
C PHE A 180 10.20 11.80 7.66
N ALA A 181 9.62 11.07 8.61
CA ALA A 181 9.00 11.65 9.81
C ALA A 181 9.96 11.80 11.01
N GLY A 182 11.24 11.47 10.88
CA GLY A 182 12.21 11.50 11.97
C GLY A 182 13.22 10.37 11.85
N ASP A 183 13.72 9.90 12.99
CA ASP A 183 14.77 8.85 13.02
C ASP A 183 14.22 7.42 13.15
N ASP A 184 12.90 7.29 13.34
CA ASP A 184 12.22 5.99 13.38
C ASP A 184 11.44 5.71 12.09
N PHE A 185 11.51 4.46 11.62
CA PHE A 185 10.73 4.00 10.48
C PHE A 185 9.23 4.09 10.78
N SER A 186 8.50 4.79 9.92
CA SER A 186 7.10 5.13 10.12
C SER A 186 6.21 4.75 8.93
N LEU A 187 4.89 4.95 9.09
CA LEU A 187 3.92 4.76 8.02
C LEU A 187 4.20 5.70 6.84
N ALA A 188 4.82 6.86 7.08
CA ALA A 188 5.26 7.75 6.01
C ALA A 188 6.21 7.03 5.06
N ASP A 189 7.21 6.31 5.55
CA ASP A 189 8.16 5.56 4.72
C ASP A 189 7.48 4.37 4.04
N LEU A 190 6.64 3.67 4.80
CA LEU A 190 5.96 2.46 4.35
C LEU A 190 5.05 2.70 3.14
N VAL A 191 4.33 3.83 3.09
CA VAL A 191 3.42 4.13 1.96
C VAL A 191 4.15 4.42 0.65
N HIS A 192 5.44 4.78 0.70
CA HIS A 192 6.25 5.01 -0.51
C HIS A 192 6.74 3.71 -1.15
N LEU A 193 6.88 2.64 -0.36
CA LEU A 193 7.52 1.38 -0.77
C LEU A 193 6.94 0.78 -2.07
N PRO A 194 5.61 0.70 -2.29
CA PRO A 194 5.07 0.11 -3.50
C PRO A 194 5.57 0.78 -4.78
N ASN A 195 5.43 2.10 -4.90
CA ASN A 195 5.83 2.80 -6.12
C ASN A 195 7.35 2.91 -6.22
N ALA A 196 8.06 3.07 -5.10
CA ALA A 196 9.52 3.06 -5.09
C ALA A 196 10.08 1.71 -5.62
N ASP A 197 9.52 0.58 -5.18
CA ASP A 197 9.90 -0.75 -5.66
C ASP A 197 9.64 -0.91 -7.16
N PHE A 198 8.50 -0.45 -7.66
CA PHE A 198 8.25 -0.48 -9.09
C PHE A 198 9.26 0.37 -9.87
N LEU A 199 9.53 1.59 -9.43
CA LEU A 199 10.51 2.46 -10.08
C LEU A 199 11.90 1.82 -10.14
N VAL A 200 12.37 1.25 -9.02
CA VAL A 200 13.72 0.67 -8.92
C VAL A 200 13.82 -0.70 -9.60
N ASN A 201 12.87 -1.59 -9.35
CA ASN A 201 13.00 -3.01 -9.68
C ASN A 201 12.18 -3.46 -10.90
N ARG A 202 11.25 -2.63 -11.39
CA ARG A 202 10.28 -3.00 -12.45
C ARG A 202 10.20 -2.01 -13.60
N THR A 203 11.03 -0.96 -13.61
CA THR A 203 11.13 0.00 -14.72
C THR A 203 12.59 0.34 -15.01
N SER A 204 12.83 1.11 -16.08
CA SER A 204 14.16 1.66 -16.41
C SER A 204 14.50 2.94 -15.62
N LYS A 205 13.75 3.28 -14.56
CA LYS A 205 13.84 4.56 -13.84
C LYS A 205 14.40 4.45 -12.42
N ALA A 206 15.21 3.42 -12.16
CA ALA A 206 15.87 3.22 -10.86
C ALA A 206 16.69 4.44 -10.43
N GLY A 207 17.38 5.09 -11.37
CA GLY A 207 18.22 6.27 -11.11
C GLY A 207 17.48 7.43 -10.43
N LEU A 208 16.15 7.53 -10.57
CA LEU A 208 15.37 8.54 -9.85
C LEU A 208 15.54 8.42 -8.33
N ILE A 209 15.69 7.21 -7.80
CA ILE A 209 15.90 6.98 -6.37
C ILE A 209 17.39 6.74 -6.10
N THR A 210 18.06 5.90 -6.89
CA THR A 210 19.40 5.40 -6.56
C THR A 210 20.55 6.38 -6.83
N GLU A 211 20.35 7.42 -7.64
CA GLU A 211 21.39 8.43 -7.91
C GLU A 211 21.38 9.60 -6.90
N ARG A 212 20.38 9.65 -6.03
CA ARG A 212 20.24 10.65 -4.97
C ARG A 212 20.75 10.06 -3.66
N LYS A 213 21.78 10.65 -3.07
CA LYS A 213 22.57 10.03 -1.98
C LYS A 213 21.72 9.58 -0.79
N ASN A 214 20.84 10.44 -0.29
CA ASN A 214 20.06 10.17 0.92
C ASN A 214 18.85 9.28 0.61
N LEU A 215 18.24 9.45 -0.56
CA LEU A 215 17.19 8.56 -1.06
C LEU A 215 17.70 7.14 -1.34
N ALA A 216 18.89 6.99 -1.92
CA ALA A 216 19.51 5.69 -2.13
C ALA A 216 19.75 4.98 -0.80
N ARG A 217 20.34 5.68 0.18
CA ARG A 217 20.51 5.16 1.55
C ARG A 217 19.17 4.75 2.17
N TRP A 218 18.16 5.62 2.09
CA TRP A 218 16.82 5.33 2.61
C TRP A 218 16.24 4.10 1.93
N TRP A 219 16.33 4.00 0.60
CA TRP A 219 15.81 2.89 -0.18
C TRP A 219 16.48 1.56 0.19
N ASP A 220 17.80 1.55 0.31
CA ASP A 220 18.56 0.37 0.73
C ASP A 220 18.10 -0.14 2.10
N ASP A 221 17.88 0.77 3.06
CA ASP A 221 17.34 0.43 4.37
C ASP A 221 15.88 -0.09 4.26
N VAL A 222 14.95 0.72 3.75
CA VAL A 222 13.51 0.38 3.80
C VAL A 222 13.15 -0.84 2.95
N SER A 223 13.80 -1.04 1.80
CA SER A 223 13.55 -2.19 0.92
C SER A 223 14.16 -3.48 1.47
N SER A 224 15.19 -3.39 2.32
CA SER A 224 15.83 -4.55 2.93
C SER A 224 15.03 -5.15 4.09
N ARG A 225 14.04 -4.42 4.62
CA ARG A 225 13.26 -4.82 5.79
C ARG A 225 12.56 -6.16 5.56
N PRO A 226 12.61 -7.10 6.53
CA PRO A 226 12.03 -8.45 6.34
C PRO A 226 10.56 -8.45 5.91
N ALA A 227 9.76 -7.52 6.46
CA ALA A 227 8.35 -7.39 6.11
C ALA A 227 8.15 -7.02 4.63
N TRP A 228 8.98 -6.14 4.07
CA TRP A 228 8.91 -5.77 2.66
C TRP A 228 9.39 -6.91 1.75
N LYS A 229 10.51 -7.55 2.10
CA LYS A 229 11.01 -8.73 1.36
C LYS A 229 9.94 -9.81 1.23
N LYS A 230 9.24 -10.14 2.31
CA LYS A 230 8.12 -11.10 2.28
C LYS A 230 7.04 -10.72 1.26
N VAL A 231 6.71 -9.44 1.13
CA VAL A 231 5.73 -8.97 0.11
C VAL A 231 6.26 -9.18 -1.29
N THR A 232 7.50 -8.80 -1.55
CA THR A 232 8.10 -8.96 -2.88
C THR A 232 8.21 -10.44 -3.27
N GLU A 233 8.51 -11.32 -2.32
CA GLU A 233 8.50 -12.78 -2.49
C GLU A 233 7.09 -13.28 -2.85
N MET A 234 6.06 -12.86 -2.11
CA MET A 234 4.66 -13.22 -2.39
C MET A 234 4.19 -12.74 -3.76
N GLN A 235 4.67 -11.59 -4.24
CA GLN A 235 4.35 -11.07 -5.58
C GLN A 235 5.06 -11.84 -6.69
N SER A 236 6.27 -12.35 -6.42
CA SER A 236 7.06 -13.13 -7.38
C SER A 236 6.64 -14.60 -7.48
N THR A 237 5.96 -15.12 -6.46
CA THR A 237 5.54 -16.53 -6.41
C THR A 237 4.39 -16.79 -7.40
N PRO A 238 4.52 -17.76 -8.33
CA PRO A 238 3.43 -18.12 -9.23
C PRO A 238 2.18 -18.55 -8.44
N ARG A 239 1.01 -18.05 -8.83
CA ARG A 239 -0.24 -18.49 -8.20
C ARG A 239 -0.39 -20.01 -8.38
N PRO A 240 -0.68 -20.77 -7.31
CA PRO A 240 -0.97 -22.20 -7.44
C PRO A 240 -2.14 -22.40 -8.41
N SER A 241 -1.96 -23.34 -9.34
CA SER A 241 -2.96 -23.76 -10.34
C SER A 241 -4.25 -24.29 -9.72
#